data_AF-A0A1I5ELJ0-F1
#
_entry.id   AF-A0A1I5ELJ0-F1
#
_cell.length_a   1.000
_cell.length_b   1.000
_cell.length_c   1.000
_cell.angle_alpha   90.00
_cell.angle_beta   90.00
_cell.angle_gamma   90.00
#
_symmetry.space_group_name_H-M   'P 1'
#
loop_
_entity.id
_entity.type
_entity.pdbx_description
1 polymer ?
#
loop_
_entity_poly.entity_id
_entity_poly.type
_entity_poly.pdbx_seq_one_letter_code
_entity_poly.pdbx_strand_id
1 'polypeptide(L)'
;MSEDRPVVSAEIPEFTGNLEQLETDAGDIAFDGMAIGAAGLLIDANFHLLEPFYKAPEADQLFATTAPVAAAGYDLQTELGTVSKALLDYAAEVRPLVDRLNTLRAEAAAFERRVADDEDWVADGDLIDENTARRNAVNAAWAAFQAAERACYNKIVALVGGEPLVVGDGSNKENMYGYRGEDLNNAGGLPWGDVVEESNPWYYFHEHAWDFTVGFVVDGVWGTIKGLGTLVGFSGWDAAGQAWVGLGKLATGI
;
A
#
# COMPACT_ATOMS: atom_id res chain seq x y z
N MET A 1 4.67 3.62 -33.12
CA MET A 1 5.96 4.33 -33.29
C MET A 1 6.61 4.54 -31.92
N SER A 2 6.85 3.46 -31.15
CA SER A 2 7.45 3.49 -29.81
C SER A 2 8.51 2.41 -29.58
N GLU A 3 8.82 1.59 -30.60
CA GLU A 3 9.58 0.34 -30.41
C GLU A 3 11.09 0.56 -30.19
N ASP A 4 11.63 1.72 -30.59
CA ASP A 4 13.09 1.98 -30.57
C ASP A 4 13.53 3.00 -29.51
N ARG A 5 12.63 3.43 -28.62
CA ARG A 5 12.99 4.41 -27.57
C ARG A 5 13.62 3.70 -26.36
N PRO A 6 14.70 4.25 -25.78
CA PRO A 6 15.23 3.74 -24.52
C PRO A 6 14.21 3.88 -23.39
N VAL A 7 14.48 3.21 -22.26
CA VAL A 7 13.69 3.39 -21.04
C VAL A 7 13.58 4.88 -20.71
N VAL A 8 12.35 5.39 -20.64
CA VAL A 8 12.08 6.82 -20.48
C VAL A 8 12.22 7.20 -19.02
N SER A 9 13.28 7.95 -18.68
CA SER A 9 13.62 8.21 -17.27
C SER A 9 12.52 8.98 -16.53
N ALA A 10 11.90 9.95 -17.20
CA ALA A 10 10.81 10.77 -16.65
C ALA A 10 9.51 9.98 -16.37
N GLU A 11 9.35 8.81 -16.99
CA GLU A 11 8.15 7.97 -16.87
C GLU A 11 8.34 6.82 -15.86
N ILE A 12 9.55 6.67 -15.30
CA ILE A 12 9.81 5.71 -14.21
C ILE A 12 9.06 6.17 -12.95
N PRO A 13 8.31 5.28 -12.26
CA PRO A 13 7.54 5.63 -11.07
C PRO A 13 8.34 6.37 -10.00
N GLU A 14 7.79 7.48 -9.53
CA GLU A 14 8.37 8.31 -8.46
C GLU A 14 7.49 8.26 -7.21
N PHE A 15 8.11 7.98 -6.06
CA PHE A 15 7.43 8.12 -4.79
C PHE A 15 7.41 9.60 -4.38
N THR A 16 6.22 10.14 -4.20
CA THR A 16 5.99 11.56 -3.89
C THR A 16 5.50 11.79 -2.45
N GLY A 17 5.40 10.72 -1.67
CA GLY A 17 5.03 10.79 -0.25
C GLY A 17 6.19 11.17 0.66
N ASN A 18 5.93 11.15 1.97
CA ASN A 18 6.94 11.38 3.00
C ASN A 18 6.95 10.22 3.99
N LEU A 19 7.98 9.36 3.92
CA LEU A 19 8.10 8.19 4.78
C LEU A 19 8.40 8.57 6.24
N GLU A 20 9.12 9.66 6.49
CA GLU A 20 9.42 10.12 7.86
C GLU A 20 8.15 10.63 8.56
N GLN A 21 7.32 11.36 7.81
CA GLN A 21 6.01 11.78 8.32
C GLN A 21 5.11 10.57 8.57
N LEU A 22 5.09 9.60 7.63
CA LEU A 22 4.32 8.37 7.81
C LEU A 22 4.72 7.60 9.07
N GLU A 23 6.02 7.49 9.33
CA GLU A 23 6.55 6.83 10.53
C GLU A 23 6.16 7.59 11.81
N THR A 24 6.18 8.92 11.77
CA THR A 24 5.72 9.78 12.86
C THR A 24 4.24 9.56 13.14
N ASP A 25 3.39 9.65 12.12
CA ASP A 25 1.94 9.48 12.23
C ASP A 25 1.59 8.07 12.71
N ALA A 26 2.30 7.05 12.23
CA ALA A 26 2.12 5.67 12.70
C ALA A 26 2.50 5.52 14.18
N GLY A 27 3.56 6.20 14.63
CA GLY A 27 3.94 6.26 16.04
C GLY A 27 2.86 6.90 16.90
N ASP A 28 2.30 8.03 16.45
CA ASP A 28 1.23 8.75 17.15
C ASP A 28 -0.05 7.90 17.25
N ILE A 29 -0.42 7.16 16.20
CA ILE A 29 -1.56 6.22 16.24
C ILE A 29 -1.40 5.17 17.36
N ALA A 30 -0.21 4.59 17.53
CA ALA A 30 0.03 3.63 18.60
C ALA A 30 -0.02 4.29 19.98
N PHE A 31 0.51 5.51 20.10
CA PHE A 31 0.49 6.27 21.34
C PHE A 31 -0.95 6.60 21.77
N ASP A 32 -1.77 7.09 20.85
CA ASP A 32 -3.17 7.40 21.10
C ASP A 32 -3.97 6.13 21.45
N GLY A 33 -3.69 5.02 20.78
CA GLY A 33 -4.27 3.72 21.13
C GLY A 33 -3.96 3.31 22.58
N MET A 34 -2.72 3.46 23.03
CA MET A 34 -2.36 3.21 24.44
C MET A 34 -3.09 4.14 25.41
N ALA A 35 -3.23 5.42 25.06
CA ALA A 35 -3.95 6.38 25.88
C ALA A 35 -5.44 6.03 26.02
N ILE A 36 -6.09 5.59 24.94
CA ILE A 36 -7.49 5.16 24.95
C ILE A 36 -7.69 3.90 25.81
N GLY A 37 -6.84 2.88 25.64
CA GLY A 37 -6.92 1.67 26.46
C GLY A 37 -6.73 1.95 27.95
N ALA A 38 -5.77 2.81 28.28
CA ALA A 38 -5.56 3.27 29.66
C ALA A 38 -6.78 4.03 30.22
N ALA A 39 -7.40 4.90 29.42
CA ALA A 39 -8.60 5.62 29.83
C ALA A 39 -9.77 4.68 30.12
N GLY A 40 -9.99 3.65 29.28
CA GLY A 40 -11.03 2.64 29.50
C GLY A 40 -10.87 1.89 30.83
N LEU A 41 -9.64 1.44 31.12
CA LEU A 41 -9.31 0.79 32.39
C LEU A 41 -9.50 1.72 33.60
N LEU A 42 -9.12 2.99 33.46
CA LEU A 42 -9.29 3.99 34.52
C LEU A 42 -10.75 4.30 34.80
N ILE A 43 -11.61 4.34 33.78
CA ILE A 43 -13.06 4.54 33.95
C ILE A 43 -13.64 3.40 34.79
N ASP A 44 -13.34 2.15 34.42
CA ASP A 44 -13.83 0.98 35.15
C ASP A 44 -13.30 0.93 36.59
N ALA A 45 -12.00 1.13 36.78
CA ALA A 45 -11.40 1.16 38.10
C ALA A 45 -12.01 2.26 39.00
N ASN A 46 -12.17 3.47 38.47
CA ASN A 46 -12.74 4.59 39.23
C ASN A 46 -14.22 4.36 39.58
N PHE A 47 -14.98 3.70 38.71
CA PHE A 47 -16.37 3.37 38.99
C PHE A 47 -16.48 2.34 40.12
N HIS A 48 -15.61 1.32 40.12
CA HIS A 48 -15.51 0.34 41.21
C HIS A 48 -15.12 0.96 42.56
N LEU A 49 -14.43 2.11 42.61
CA LEU A 49 -14.15 2.81 43.87
C LEU A 49 -15.43 3.27 44.63
N LEU A 50 -16.58 3.28 43.97
CA LEU A 50 -17.86 3.65 44.57
C LEU A 50 -18.57 2.47 45.26
N GLU A 51 -18.12 1.22 45.05
CA GLU A 51 -18.70 0.00 45.65
C GLU A 51 -18.92 0.05 47.17
N PRO A 52 -18.00 0.62 47.98
CA PRO A 52 -18.21 0.71 49.41
C PRO A 52 -19.40 1.60 49.80
N PHE A 53 -19.77 2.57 48.96
CA PHE A 53 -20.74 3.62 49.26
C PHE A 53 -22.15 3.36 48.71
N TYR A 54 -22.31 2.37 47.83
CA TYR A 54 -23.61 2.01 47.24
C TYR A 54 -24.03 0.61 47.71
N LYS A 55 -25.25 0.51 48.26
CA LYS A 55 -25.84 -0.75 48.76
C LYS A 55 -27.26 -0.89 48.25
N ALA A 56 -27.44 -1.77 47.27
CA ALA A 56 -28.73 -2.15 46.72
C ALA A 56 -28.63 -3.57 46.14
N PRO A 57 -29.74 -4.31 45.99
CA PRO A 57 -29.74 -5.63 45.37
C PRO A 57 -29.12 -5.66 43.96
N GLU A 58 -29.16 -4.55 43.24
CA GLU A 58 -28.62 -4.36 41.89
C GLU A 58 -27.16 -3.89 41.82
N ALA A 59 -26.48 -3.72 42.97
CA ALA A 59 -25.14 -3.11 43.02
C ALA A 59 -24.12 -3.82 42.11
N ASP A 60 -24.05 -5.16 42.17
CA ASP A 60 -23.12 -5.94 41.35
C ASP A 60 -23.39 -5.73 39.84
N GLN A 61 -24.66 -5.63 39.45
CA GLN A 61 -25.04 -5.37 38.06
C GLN A 61 -24.65 -3.95 37.64
N LEU A 62 -24.82 -2.95 38.51
CA LEU A 62 -24.43 -1.58 38.24
C LEU A 62 -22.91 -1.49 38.02
N PHE A 63 -22.11 -2.03 38.93
CA PHE A 63 -20.65 -1.95 38.83
C PHE A 63 -20.08 -2.73 37.65
N ALA A 64 -20.73 -3.80 37.23
CA ALA A 64 -20.37 -4.51 36.00
C ALA A 64 -20.58 -3.70 34.70
N THR A 65 -21.28 -2.56 34.72
CA THR A 65 -21.60 -1.80 33.49
C THR A 65 -20.40 -1.13 32.82
N THR A 66 -19.28 -0.94 33.55
CA THR A 66 -18.07 -0.31 33.01
C THR A 66 -17.05 -1.31 32.48
N ALA A 67 -17.16 -2.59 32.84
CA ALA A 67 -16.26 -3.63 32.33
C ALA A 67 -16.21 -3.69 30.79
N PRO A 68 -17.34 -3.54 30.05
CA PRO A 68 -17.31 -3.49 28.60
C PRO A 68 -16.57 -2.28 28.02
N VAL A 69 -16.55 -1.13 28.72
CA VAL A 69 -15.80 0.05 28.29
C VAL A 69 -14.29 -0.19 28.40
N ALA A 70 -13.84 -0.82 29.50
CA ALA A 70 -12.45 -1.23 29.65
C ALA A 70 -12.03 -2.25 28.56
N ALA A 71 -12.88 -3.23 28.28
CA ALA A 71 -12.65 -4.21 27.22
C ALA A 71 -12.54 -3.55 25.84
N ALA A 72 -13.50 -2.70 25.47
CA ALA A 72 -13.48 -1.99 24.19
C ALA A 72 -12.26 -1.06 24.03
N GLY A 73 -11.83 -0.40 25.11
CA GLY A 73 -10.61 0.41 25.12
C GLY A 73 -9.37 -0.43 24.84
N TYR A 74 -9.27 -1.62 25.44
CA TYR A 74 -8.15 -2.54 25.21
C TYR A 74 -8.14 -3.13 23.79
N ASP A 75 -9.32 -3.47 23.25
CA ASP A 75 -9.45 -3.97 21.88
C ASP A 75 -9.00 -2.89 20.88
N LEU A 76 -9.48 -1.65 21.04
CA LEU A 76 -9.10 -0.54 20.18
C LEU A 76 -7.60 -0.20 20.29
N GLN A 77 -7.01 -0.27 21.49
CA GLN A 77 -5.56 -0.15 21.67
C GLN A 77 -4.81 -1.19 20.82
N THR A 78 -5.29 -2.44 20.83
CA THR A 78 -4.65 -3.55 20.11
C THR A 78 -4.76 -3.37 18.59
N GLU A 79 -5.93 -2.93 18.11
CA GLU A 79 -6.17 -2.67 16.69
C GLU A 79 -5.33 -1.50 16.17
N LEU A 80 -5.29 -0.37 16.89
CA LEU A 80 -4.46 0.78 16.52
C LEU A 80 -2.97 0.44 16.55
N GLY A 81 -2.52 -0.39 17.50
CA GLY A 81 -1.16 -0.94 17.50
C GLY A 81 -0.86 -1.78 16.26
N THR A 82 -1.84 -2.54 15.76
CA THR A 82 -1.71 -3.33 14.53
C THR A 82 -1.63 -2.44 13.29
N VAL A 83 -2.45 -1.39 13.21
CA VAL A 83 -2.39 -0.39 12.13
C VAL A 83 -1.03 0.30 12.11
N SER A 84 -0.58 0.82 13.25
CA SER A 84 0.74 1.44 13.41
C SER A 84 1.85 0.53 12.90
N LYS A 85 1.88 -0.73 13.35
CA LYS A 85 2.88 -1.71 12.92
C LYS A 85 2.84 -1.94 11.41
N ALA A 86 1.65 -2.08 10.81
CA ALA A 86 1.53 -2.29 9.37
C ALA A 86 2.12 -1.12 8.56
N LEU A 87 1.86 0.12 8.98
CA LEU A 87 2.38 1.33 8.34
C LEU A 87 3.91 1.46 8.51
N LEU A 88 4.44 1.13 9.69
CA LEU A 88 5.89 1.14 9.95
C LEU A 88 6.62 0.06 9.15
N ASP A 89 6.07 -1.16 9.10
CA ASP A 89 6.62 -2.26 8.29
C ASP A 89 6.65 -1.84 6.79
N TYR A 90 5.57 -1.20 6.30
CA TYR A 90 5.50 -0.67 4.94
C TYR A 90 6.58 0.39 4.68
N ALA A 91 6.71 1.39 5.56
CA ALA A 91 7.71 2.46 5.40
C ALA A 91 9.14 1.88 5.34
N ALA A 92 9.44 0.90 6.18
CA ALA A 92 10.72 0.21 6.19
C ALA A 92 10.97 -0.60 4.90
N GLU A 93 9.95 -1.27 4.37
CA GLU A 93 10.04 -2.09 3.16
C GLU A 93 10.20 -1.25 1.89
N VAL A 94 9.45 -0.14 1.76
CA VAL A 94 9.47 0.68 0.55
C VAL A 94 10.66 1.63 0.46
N ARG A 95 11.26 2.04 1.58
CA ARG A 95 12.41 2.96 1.60
C ARG A 95 13.54 2.55 0.64
N PRO A 96 14.10 1.32 0.71
CA PRO A 96 15.13 0.90 -0.26
C PRO A 96 14.60 0.77 -1.70
N LEU A 97 13.30 0.54 -1.89
CA LEU A 97 12.69 0.48 -3.23
C LEU A 97 12.57 1.87 -3.86
N VAL A 98 12.22 2.88 -3.06
CA VAL A 98 12.22 4.30 -3.48
C VAL A 98 13.62 4.72 -3.91
N ASP A 99 14.64 4.42 -3.11
CA ASP A 99 16.03 4.71 -3.46
C ASP A 99 16.46 3.99 -4.74
N ARG A 100 16.02 2.74 -4.92
CA ARG A 100 16.30 1.97 -6.13
C ARG A 100 15.63 2.58 -7.37
N LEU A 101 14.36 2.99 -7.28
CA LEU A 101 13.65 3.66 -8.38
C LEU A 101 14.32 4.99 -8.76
N ASN A 102 14.75 5.78 -7.76
CA ASN A 102 15.48 7.03 -8.00
C ASN A 102 16.83 6.78 -8.68
N THR A 103 17.54 5.74 -8.26
CA THR A 103 18.80 5.31 -8.91
C THR A 103 18.56 4.90 -10.35
N LEU A 104 17.53 4.08 -10.60
CA LEU A 104 17.15 3.63 -11.95
C LEU A 104 16.75 4.80 -12.86
N ARG A 105 16.09 5.84 -12.32
CA ARG A 105 15.81 7.08 -13.03
C ARG A 105 17.07 7.80 -13.46
N ALA A 106 18.05 7.93 -12.57
CA ALA A 106 19.33 8.55 -12.89
C ALA A 106 20.13 7.72 -13.93
N GLU A 107 20.12 6.40 -13.80
CA GLU A 107 20.74 5.47 -14.77
C GLU A 107 20.07 5.57 -16.15
N ALA A 108 18.74 5.61 -16.20
CA ALA A 108 17.97 5.79 -17.44
C ALA A 108 18.29 7.15 -18.09
N ALA A 109 18.30 8.24 -17.31
CA ALA A 109 18.63 9.57 -17.82
C ALA A 109 20.09 9.68 -18.32
N ALA A 110 21.00 8.88 -17.78
CA ALA A 110 22.36 8.78 -18.28
C ALA A 110 22.42 8.01 -19.61
N PHE A 111 21.66 6.92 -19.72
CA PHE A 111 21.56 6.14 -20.95
C PHE A 111 20.90 6.93 -22.09
N GLU A 112 19.77 7.59 -21.82
CA GLU A 112 19.09 8.47 -22.77
C GLU A 112 20.06 9.50 -23.37
N ARG A 113 20.89 10.15 -22.54
CA ARG A 113 21.92 11.10 -23.03
C ARG A 113 23.02 10.44 -23.83
N ARG A 114 23.36 9.18 -23.52
CA ARG A 114 24.42 8.43 -24.21
C ARG A 114 24.00 8.02 -25.62
N VAL A 115 22.72 7.65 -25.80
CA VAL A 115 22.16 7.22 -27.09
C VAL A 115 21.42 8.33 -27.84
N ALA A 116 21.38 9.55 -27.30
CA ALA A 116 20.61 10.67 -27.88
C ALA A 116 20.99 11.01 -29.33
N ASP A 117 22.28 10.87 -29.67
CA ASP A 117 22.82 11.13 -31.01
C ASP A 117 23.13 9.84 -31.79
N ASP A 118 22.71 8.68 -31.26
CA ASP A 118 22.95 7.35 -31.85
C ASP A 118 21.61 6.71 -32.25
N GLU A 119 21.11 7.07 -33.43
CA GLU A 119 19.83 6.54 -33.96
C GLU A 119 19.89 5.02 -34.21
N ASP A 120 21.08 4.45 -34.33
CA ASP A 120 21.33 3.03 -34.58
C ASP A 120 21.67 2.25 -33.30
N TRP A 121 21.49 2.83 -32.10
CA TRP A 121 21.80 2.17 -30.83
C TRP A 121 21.08 0.81 -30.66
N VAL A 122 19.92 0.67 -31.30
CA VAL A 122 19.12 -0.57 -31.37
C VAL A 122 19.74 -1.66 -32.25
N ALA A 123 20.82 -1.36 -32.98
CA ALA A 123 21.63 -2.34 -33.70
C ALA A 123 22.83 -2.83 -32.87
N ASP A 124 23.09 -2.22 -31.71
CA ASP A 124 24.11 -2.65 -30.76
C ASP A 124 23.45 -3.53 -29.68
N GLY A 125 23.68 -4.84 -29.77
CA GLY A 125 23.16 -5.82 -28.82
C GLY A 125 23.54 -5.54 -27.37
N ASP A 126 24.73 -4.97 -27.10
CA ASP A 126 25.15 -4.64 -25.73
C ASP A 126 24.30 -3.48 -25.17
N LEU A 127 23.91 -2.52 -26.02
CA LEU A 127 23.04 -1.41 -25.62
C LEU A 127 21.59 -1.86 -25.41
N ILE A 128 21.10 -2.77 -26.25
CA ILE A 128 19.78 -3.42 -26.06
C ILE A 128 19.75 -4.17 -24.73
N ASP A 129 20.77 -4.98 -24.44
CA ASP A 129 20.86 -5.75 -23.20
C ASP A 129 20.91 -4.83 -21.98
N GLU A 130 21.67 -3.73 -22.04
CA GLU A 130 21.73 -2.74 -20.96
C GLU A 130 20.36 -2.06 -20.73
N ASN A 131 19.67 -1.67 -21.80
CA ASN A 131 18.34 -1.06 -21.72
C ASN A 131 17.30 -2.05 -21.17
N THR A 132 17.33 -3.30 -21.63
CA THR A 132 16.44 -4.38 -21.20
C THR A 132 16.66 -4.74 -19.73
N ALA A 133 17.91 -4.85 -19.30
CA ALA A 133 18.25 -5.07 -17.89
C ALA A 133 17.70 -3.95 -17.00
N ARG A 134 17.82 -2.69 -17.46
CA ARG A 134 17.27 -1.53 -16.74
C ARG A 134 15.75 -1.56 -16.67
N ARG A 135 15.07 -1.86 -17.77
CA ARG A 135 13.60 -2.02 -17.81
C ARG A 135 13.13 -3.09 -16.81
N ASN A 136 13.77 -4.26 -16.83
CA ASN A 136 13.45 -5.35 -15.92
C ASN A 136 13.70 -4.97 -14.46
N ALA A 137 14.74 -4.18 -14.18
CA ALA A 137 15.00 -3.67 -12.83
C ALA A 137 13.93 -2.66 -12.37
N VAL A 138 13.43 -1.79 -13.25
CA VAL A 138 12.29 -0.90 -12.97
C VAL A 138 11.04 -1.73 -12.65
N ASN A 139 10.72 -2.71 -13.49
CA ASN A 139 9.57 -3.60 -13.30
C ASN A 139 9.64 -4.34 -11.96
N ALA A 140 10.80 -4.88 -11.61
CA ALA A 140 11.01 -5.59 -10.35
C ALA A 140 10.84 -4.68 -9.13
N ALA A 141 11.46 -3.49 -9.15
CA ALA A 141 11.35 -2.53 -8.05
C ALA A 141 9.90 -2.04 -7.88
N TRP A 142 9.20 -1.78 -8.98
CA TRP A 142 7.81 -1.34 -8.97
C TRP A 142 6.83 -2.42 -8.49
N ALA A 143 6.99 -3.66 -8.97
CA ALA A 143 6.18 -4.79 -8.51
C ALA A 143 6.38 -5.06 -7.01
N ALA A 144 7.62 -4.94 -6.51
CA ALA A 144 7.92 -5.07 -5.09
C ALA A 144 7.28 -3.93 -4.27
N PHE A 145 7.32 -2.69 -4.77
CA PHE A 145 6.68 -1.55 -4.12
C PHE A 145 5.16 -1.79 -3.96
N GLN A 146 4.50 -2.22 -5.03
CA GLN A 146 3.08 -2.57 -5.00
C GLN A 146 2.76 -3.77 -4.10
N ALA A 147 3.69 -4.71 -3.97
CA ALA A 147 3.53 -5.82 -3.03
C ALA A 147 3.53 -5.35 -1.58
N ALA A 148 4.42 -4.42 -1.22
CA ALA A 148 4.43 -3.80 0.10
C ALA A 148 3.12 -3.03 0.38
N GLU A 149 2.60 -2.30 -0.61
CA GLU A 149 1.30 -1.60 -0.49
C GLU A 149 0.15 -2.57 -0.22
N ARG A 150 0.06 -3.67 -0.99
CA ARG A 150 -0.94 -4.73 -0.75
C ARG A 150 -0.78 -5.35 0.64
N ALA A 151 0.44 -5.64 1.07
CA ALA A 151 0.70 -6.25 2.37
C ALA A 151 0.25 -5.33 3.52
N CYS A 152 0.52 -4.03 3.42
CA CYS A 152 0.05 -3.02 4.36
C CYS A 152 -1.47 -2.95 4.40
N TYR A 153 -2.11 -2.80 3.23
CA TYR A 153 -3.56 -2.75 3.10
C TYR A 153 -4.22 -3.98 3.71
N ASN A 154 -3.73 -5.18 3.36
CA ASN A 154 -4.31 -6.45 3.80
C ASN A 154 -4.23 -6.64 5.32
N LYS A 155 -3.17 -6.15 5.96
CA LYS A 155 -3.07 -6.15 7.43
C LYS A 155 -4.16 -5.26 8.06
N ILE A 156 -4.38 -4.07 7.51
CA ILE A 156 -5.34 -3.12 8.08
C ILE A 156 -6.78 -3.53 7.79
N VAL A 157 -7.08 -3.94 6.55
CA VAL A 157 -8.44 -4.32 6.14
C VAL A 157 -8.96 -5.56 6.87
N ALA A 158 -8.05 -6.45 7.29
CA ALA A 158 -8.39 -7.64 8.08
C ALA A 158 -9.00 -7.28 9.45
N LEU A 159 -8.65 -6.13 10.03
CA LEU A 159 -9.20 -5.66 11.31
C LEU A 159 -10.71 -5.38 11.21
N VAL A 160 -11.18 -5.02 10.02
CA VAL A 160 -12.58 -4.63 9.78
C VAL A 160 -13.35 -5.66 8.97
N GLY A 161 -12.78 -6.86 8.78
CA GLY A 161 -13.37 -7.93 7.99
C GLY A 161 -13.58 -7.58 6.52
N GLY A 162 -12.81 -6.62 5.98
CA GLY A 162 -12.92 -6.24 4.58
C GLY A 162 -12.15 -7.17 3.64
N GLU A 163 -12.34 -6.96 2.34
CA GLU A 163 -11.77 -7.83 1.32
C GLU A 163 -10.29 -7.52 1.08
N PRO A 164 -9.39 -8.52 1.10
CA PRO A 164 -7.98 -8.29 0.82
C PRO A 164 -7.75 -7.98 -0.67
N LEU A 165 -6.76 -7.13 -0.93
CA LEU A 165 -6.22 -6.92 -2.26
C LEU A 165 -5.43 -8.14 -2.71
N VAL A 166 -5.62 -8.51 -3.97
CA VAL A 166 -4.87 -9.55 -4.67
C VAL A 166 -4.08 -8.93 -5.82
N VAL A 167 -3.02 -9.61 -6.24
CA VAL A 167 -2.26 -9.21 -7.42
C VAL A 167 -3.17 -9.30 -8.66
N GLY A 168 -3.08 -8.29 -9.53
CA GLY A 168 -3.79 -8.30 -10.80
C GLY A 168 -3.32 -9.44 -11.67
N ASP A 169 -4.26 -10.27 -12.11
CA ASP A 169 -4.07 -11.30 -13.13
C ASP A 169 -4.79 -10.94 -14.43
N GLY A 170 -5.18 -9.67 -14.56
CA GLY A 170 -5.90 -9.10 -15.70
C GLY A 170 -7.38 -9.51 -15.84
N SER A 171 -7.93 -10.30 -14.89
CA SER A 171 -9.38 -10.54 -14.84
C SER A 171 -10.23 -9.33 -14.39
N ASN A 172 -9.58 -8.19 -14.09
CA ASN A 172 -10.20 -6.90 -13.75
C ASN A 172 -11.22 -6.97 -12.59
N LYS A 173 -10.94 -7.79 -11.57
CA LYS A 173 -11.73 -7.81 -10.33
C LYS A 173 -11.51 -6.53 -9.52
N GLU A 174 -12.52 -6.15 -8.73
CA GLU A 174 -12.50 -4.92 -7.94
C GLU A 174 -11.37 -4.88 -6.89
N ASN A 175 -10.98 -6.03 -6.33
CA ASN A 175 -9.91 -6.15 -5.33
C ASN A 175 -8.51 -6.40 -5.93
N MET A 176 -8.32 -6.18 -7.23
CA MET A 176 -7.00 -6.33 -7.86
C MET A 176 -6.20 -5.04 -7.78
N TYR A 177 -4.95 -5.15 -7.32
CA TYR A 177 -4.03 -4.03 -7.27
C TYR A 177 -2.59 -4.44 -7.59
N GLY A 178 -2.00 -3.77 -8.58
CA GLY A 178 -0.63 -3.98 -9.00
C GLY A 178 -0.40 -5.30 -9.73
N TYR A 179 0.87 -5.55 -10.09
CA TYR A 179 1.25 -6.62 -11.02
C TYR A 179 2.44 -7.43 -10.51
N ARG A 180 2.67 -8.63 -11.05
CA ARG A 180 3.93 -9.34 -10.83
C ARG A 180 5.01 -8.76 -11.74
N GLY A 181 6.27 -8.82 -11.29
CA GLY A 181 7.40 -8.37 -12.10
C GLY A 181 7.54 -9.16 -13.41
N GLU A 182 7.22 -10.46 -13.39
CA GLU A 182 7.20 -11.29 -14.60
C GLU A 182 6.13 -10.85 -15.61
N ASP A 183 4.94 -10.47 -15.14
CA ASP A 183 3.87 -9.96 -15.99
C ASP A 183 4.29 -8.63 -16.64
N LEU A 184 4.94 -7.74 -15.89
CA LEU A 184 5.49 -6.48 -16.40
C LEU A 184 6.63 -6.69 -17.40
N ASN A 185 7.49 -7.69 -17.18
CA ASN A 185 8.59 -7.99 -18.09
C ASN A 185 8.07 -8.37 -19.49
N ASN A 186 6.96 -9.11 -19.53
CA ASN A 186 6.29 -9.54 -20.77
C ASN A 186 5.28 -8.51 -21.30
N ALA A 187 5.03 -7.42 -20.60
CA ALA A 187 4.05 -6.40 -20.98
C ALA A 187 4.59 -5.48 -22.10
N GLY A 188 3.73 -5.18 -23.08
CA GLY A 188 3.90 -4.02 -23.96
C GLY A 188 3.11 -2.82 -23.46
N GLY A 189 3.44 -1.63 -23.95
CA GLY A 189 2.78 -0.37 -23.64
C GLY A 189 3.15 0.26 -22.29
N LEU A 190 4.27 -0.14 -21.66
CA LEU A 190 4.63 0.46 -20.37
C LEU A 190 5.03 1.93 -20.54
N PRO A 191 4.66 2.83 -19.61
CA PRO A 191 5.00 4.26 -19.71
C PRO A 191 6.51 4.49 -19.86
N TRP A 192 7.30 3.76 -19.07
CA TRP A 192 8.76 3.84 -19.07
C TRP A 192 9.44 3.04 -20.19
N GLY A 193 8.70 2.37 -21.09
CA GLY A 193 9.25 1.78 -22.31
C GLY A 193 8.90 0.31 -22.55
N ASP A 194 8.89 -0.05 -23.83
CA ASP A 194 8.64 -1.40 -24.31
C ASP A 194 9.92 -2.24 -24.32
N VAL A 195 9.76 -3.55 -24.55
CA VAL A 195 10.91 -4.41 -24.82
C VAL A 195 11.48 -4.00 -26.18
N VAL A 196 12.78 -3.71 -26.22
CA VAL A 196 13.51 -3.46 -27.46
C VAL A 196 14.16 -4.78 -27.86
N GLU A 197 13.85 -5.32 -29.04
CA GLU A 197 14.36 -6.60 -29.50
C GLU A 197 15.23 -6.45 -30.77
N GLU A 198 16.34 -7.19 -30.85
CA GLU A 198 17.10 -7.40 -32.10
C GLU A 198 16.40 -8.42 -33.06
N SER A 199 15.07 -8.60 -32.98
CA SER A 199 14.23 -9.70 -33.53
C SER A 199 13.98 -10.85 -32.55
N ASN A 200 12.84 -10.82 -31.83
CA ASN A 200 12.16 -12.03 -31.38
C ASN A 200 10.83 -12.18 -32.15
N PRO A 201 10.45 -13.41 -32.53
CA PRO A 201 9.36 -13.59 -33.48
C PRO A 201 7.97 -13.45 -32.82
N TRP A 202 7.11 -12.69 -33.51
CA TRP A 202 5.73 -12.29 -33.23
C TRP A 202 4.77 -13.31 -32.58
N TYR A 203 5.09 -14.60 -32.58
CA TYR A 203 4.26 -15.67 -31.99
C TYR A 203 4.40 -15.80 -30.47
N TYR A 204 5.49 -15.30 -29.86
CA TYR A 204 5.66 -15.33 -28.39
C TYR A 204 4.76 -14.30 -27.68
N PHE A 205 4.43 -13.21 -28.37
CA PHE A 205 3.50 -12.20 -27.88
C PHE A 205 2.03 -12.68 -27.85
N HIS A 206 1.66 -13.74 -28.58
CA HIS A 206 0.25 -14.11 -28.73
C HIS A 206 -0.32 -14.98 -27.58
N GLU A 207 0.50 -15.66 -26.79
CA GLU A 207 -0.01 -16.53 -25.71
C GLU A 207 -0.21 -15.82 -24.36
N HIS A 208 0.42 -14.66 -24.15
CA HIS A 208 0.32 -13.91 -22.88
C HIS A 208 0.28 -12.37 -23.04
N ALA A 209 -0.05 -11.83 -24.22
CA ALA A 209 -0.27 -10.39 -24.39
C ALA A 209 -1.53 -9.94 -23.62
N TRP A 210 -1.30 -9.55 -22.37
CA TRP A 210 -2.18 -8.62 -21.69
C TRP A 210 -2.05 -7.28 -22.39
N ASP A 211 -3.12 -6.85 -23.05
CA ASP A 211 -3.22 -5.50 -23.58
C ASP A 211 -3.31 -4.54 -22.40
N PHE A 212 -2.15 -4.06 -21.93
CA PHE A 212 -2.03 -3.04 -20.87
C PHE A 212 -2.34 -1.64 -21.40
N THR A 213 -3.12 -1.51 -22.49
CA THR A 213 -3.73 -0.26 -22.95
C THR A 213 -4.86 0.17 -22.00
N VAL A 214 -4.60 0.17 -20.69
CA VAL A 214 -5.55 0.52 -19.64
C VAL A 214 -4.86 1.34 -18.56
N GLY A 215 -5.24 2.63 -18.46
CA GLY A 215 -5.28 3.34 -17.19
C GLY A 215 -4.03 4.09 -16.72
N PHE A 216 -2.95 4.18 -17.49
CA PHE A 216 -1.88 5.17 -17.24
C PHE A 216 -2.30 6.55 -17.77
N VAL A 217 -3.42 7.11 -17.27
CA VAL A 217 -3.78 8.50 -17.62
C VAL A 217 -2.83 9.40 -16.85
N VAL A 218 -1.87 9.95 -17.58
CA VAL A 218 -0.96 11.01 -17.13
C VAL A 218 -1.80 12.26 -16.92
N ASP A 219 -2.20 12.52 -15.67
CA ASP A 219 -2.58 13.85 -15.23
C ASP A 219 -1.70 14.21 -14.02
N GLY A 220 -0.48 14.68 -14.36
CA GLY A 220 0.46 15.38 -13.49
C GLY A 220 0.70 14.80 -12.09
N VAL A 221 1.82 14.10 -11.90
CA VAL A 221 2.26 13.53 -10.61
C VAL A 221 1.41 12.30 -10.25
N TRP A 222 2.05 11.18 -9.89
CA TRP A 222 1.41 9.94 -9.42
C TRP A 222 0.72 10.16 -8.06
N GLY A 223 -0.26 11.05 -8.05
CA GLY A 223 -0.95 11.57 -6.89
C GLY A 223 -1.72 10.47 -6.21
N THR A 224 -1.28 10.15 -5.00
CA THR A 224 -2.05 9.45 -3.98
C THR A 224 -2.61 8.11 -4.45
N ILE A 225 -1.76 7.08 -4.35
CA ILE A 225 -2.07 5.65 -4.30
C ILE A 225 -3.55 5.44 -3.93
N LYS A 226 -4.40 5.03 -4.86
CA LYS A 226 -5.81 4.71 -4.54
C LYS A 226 -5.91 3.65 -3.44
N GLY A 227 -4.96 2.73 -3.30
CA GLY A 227 -4.94 1.74 -2.22
C GLY A 227 -4.90 2.33 -0.80
N LEU A 228 -3.99 3.28 -0.53
CA LEU A 228 -3.93 4.00 0.76
C LEU A 228 -4.86 5.21 0.79
N GLY A 229 -5.12 5.87 -0.33
CA GLY A 229 -6.06 6.97 -0.47
C GLY A 229 -7.53 6.56 -0.33
N THR A 230 -7.88 5.29 -0.59
CA THR A 230 -9.21 4.72 -0.23
C THR A 230 -9.23 4.29 1.23
N LEU A 231 -8.07 3.97 1.81
CA LEU A 231 -7.92 3.66 3.23
C LEU A 231 -7.93 4.94 4.09
N VAL A 232 -7.53 6.09 3.57
CA VAL A 232 -7.60 7.43 4.20
C VAL A 232 -8.85 8.21 3.71
N GLY A 233 -9.38 7.86 2.54
CA GLY A 233 -10.59 8.46 1.97
C GLY A 233 -11.83 7.81 2.55
N PHE A 234 -12.44 8.50 3.53
CA PHE A 234 -13.79 8.35 4.12
C PHE A 234 -14.46 6.95 4.11
N SER A 235 -14.62 6.23 3.00
CA SER A 235 -15.32 4.93 2.96
C SER A 235 -14.68 3.79 3.78
N GLY A 236 -13.35 3.69 3.84
CA GLY A 236 -12.65 2.66 4.63
C GLY A 236 -12.74 2.89 6.14
N TRP A 237 -12.51 4.13 6.57
CA TRP A 237 -12.69 4.56 7.96
C TRP A 237 -14.15 4.64 8.39
N ASP A 238 -15.08 4.94 7.48
CA ASP A 238 -16.51 4.91 7.78
C ASP A 238 -16.96 3.47 8.04
N ALA A 239 -16.51 2.49 7.24
CA ALA A 239 -16.82 1.08 7.48
C ALA A 239 -16.15 0.55 8.76
N ALA A 240 -14.88 0.89 9.00
CA ALA A 240 -14.17 0.60 10.24
C ALA A 240 -14.88 1.21 11.45
N GLY A 241 -15.24 2.49 11.34
CA GLY A 241 -15.99 3.24 12.35
C GLY A 241 -17.36 2.63 12.61
N GLN A 242 -18.07 2.15 11.60
CA GLN A 242 -19.34 1.44 11.79
C GLN A 242 -19.15 0.06 12.43
N ALA A 243 -18.09 -0.68 12.09
CA ALA A 243 -17.75 -1.94 12.74
C ALA A 243 -17.42 -1.72 14.23
N TRP A 244 -16.64 -0.68 14.54
CA TRP A 244 -16.29 -0.28 15.91
C TRP A 244 -17.49 0.27 16.69
N VAL A 245 -18.36 1.04 16.05
CA VAL A 245 -19.65 1.46 16.63
C VAL A 245 -20.55 0.24 16.89
N GLY A 246 -20.55 -0.76 16.00
CA GLY A 246 -21.26 -2.02 16.16
C GLY A 246 -20.76 -2.84 17.34
N LEU A 247 -19.44 -2.96 17.52
CA LEU A 247 -18.80 -3.58 18.68
C LEU A 247 -19.11 -2.84 19.98
N GLY A 248 -19.05 -1.51 19.96
CA GLY A 248 -19.43 -0.67 21.11
C GLY A 248 -20.89 -0.87 21.52
N LYS A 249 -21.81 -0.98 20.57
CA LYS A 249 -23.23 -1.30 20.81
C LYS A 249 -23.45 -2.69 21.39
N LEU A 250 -22.79 -3.71 20.84
CA LEU A 250 -22.81 -5.08 21.34
C LEU A 250 -22.25 -5.21 22.77
N ALA A 251 -21.17 -4.48 23.07
CA ALA A 251 -20.54 -4.45 24.39
C ALA A 251 -21.40 -3.69 25.42
N THR A 252 -22.13 -2.65 25.01
CA THR A 252 -22.98 -1.83 25.90
C THR A 252 -24.43 -2.34 26.03
N GLY A 253 -24.82 -3.37 25.25
CA GLY A 253 -26.14 -3.99 25.36
C GLY A 253 -27.30 -3.15 24.79
N ILE A 254 -27.01 -2.19 23.89
CA ILE A 254 -28.01 -1.36 23.18
C ILE A 254 -27.97 -1.67 21.67
#